data_AF-A0AAJ5QP71-F1
#
_entry.id   AF-A0AAJ5QP71-F1
#
_cell.length_a   1.000
_cell.length_b   1.000
_cell.length_c   1.000
_cell.angle_alpha   90.00
_cell.angle_beta   90.00
_cell.angle_gamma   90.00
#
_symmetry.space_group_name_H-M   'P 1'
#
loop_
_entity.id
_entity.type
_entity.pdbx_description
1 polymer ?
#
loop_
_entity_poly.entity_id
_entity_poly.type
_entity_poly.pdbx_seq_one_letter_code
_entity_poly.pdbx_strand_id
1 'polypeptide(L)'
;MYSELERLLQQELDQINRAENRNDRPYFDVSFIKQYPGLYGLMCFLFIITMGVLLYSSSFGTIEYIVCCVIFAICNFFFFFHINPSYKVKDIDKGALKNCYTGDWYMEVHVREAFIQSLLAGNVLSDEEKTRLKSQYDKKGYLYFADIYRLRR
;
A
#
# COMPACT_ATOMS: atom_id res chain seq x y z
N MET A 1 -19.81 0.24 -17.28
CA MET A 1 -20.91 0.90 -16.56
C MET A 1 -20.88 0.33 -15.16
N TYR A 2 -20.52 1.13 -14.15
CA TYR A 2 -20.39 0.63 -12.78
C TYR A 2 -21.76 0.19 -12.25
N SER A 3 -21.83 -0.96 -11.59
CA SER A 3 -23.05 -1.36 -10.89
C SER A 3 -23.33 -0.41 -9.72
N GLU A 4 -24.57 -0.32 -9.26
CA GLU A 4 -24.93 0.54 -8.11
C GLU A 4 -24.14 0.16 -6.84
N LEU A 5 -23.86 -1.13 -6.65
CA LEU A 5 -23.00 -1.63 -5.58
C LEU A 5 -21.56 -1.12 -5.71
N GLU A 6 -20.97 -1.19 -6.91
CA GLU A 6 -19.62 -0.67 -7.14
C GLU A 6 -19.53 0.84 -6.88
N ARG A 7 -20.59 1.60 -7.20
CA ARG A 7 -20.63 3.03 -6.89
C ARG A 7 -20.62 3.29 -5.38
N LEU A 8 -21.41 2.53 -4.62
CA LEU A 8 -21.43 2.65 -3.15
C LEU A 8 -20.11 2.22 -2.51
N LEU A 9 -19.52 1.12 -2.99
CA LEU A 9 -18.19 0.69 -2.54
C LEU A 9 -17.12 1.73 -2.84
N GLN A 10 -17.18 2.39 -4.00
CA GLN A 10 -16.23 3.44 -4.35
C GLN A 10 -16.40 4.66 -3.44
N GLN A 11 -17.63 5.03 -3.09
CA GLN A 11 -17.89 6.14 -2.16
C GLN A 11 -17.30 5.89 -0.76
N GLU A 12 -17.42 4.66 -0.25
CA GLU A 12 -16.78 4.27 1.02
C GLU A 12 -15.25 4.28 0.92
N LEU A 13 -14.69 3.72 -0.16
CA LEU A 13 -13.25 3.77 -0.39
C LEU A 13 -12.75 5.21 -0.53
N ASP A 14 -13.50 6.10 -1.17
CA ASP A 14 -13.16 7.52 -1.29
C ASP A 14 -13.22 8.24 0.06
N GLN A 15 -14.06 7.79 0.98
CA GLN A 15 -14.04 8.28 2.35
C GLN A 15 -12.77 7.83 3.08
N ILE A 16 -12.38 6.57 2.95
CA ILE A 16 -11.14 6.03 3.53
C ILE A 16 -9.92 6.75 2.93
N ASN A 17 -9.87 6.90 1.61
CA ASN A 17 -8.81 7.62 0.90
C ASN A 17 -8.63 9.05 1.42
N ARG A 18 -9.74 9.74 1.71
CA ARG A 18 -9.70 11.10 2.29
C ARG A 18 -9.25 11.10 3.74
N ALA A 19 -9.71 10.14 4.54
CA ALA A 19 -9.31 10.02 5.95
C ALA A 19 -7.82 9.69 6.11
N GLU A 20 -7.28 8.82 5.26
CA GLU A 20 -5.87 8.40 5.25
C GLU A 20 -4.98 9.25 4.34
N ASN A 21 -5.53 10.28 3.70
CA ASN A 21 -4.82 11.16 2.76
C ASN A 21 -4.06 10.40 1.63
N ARG A 22 -4.69 9.34 1.10
CA ARG A 22 -4.17 8.52 -0.01
C ARG A 22 -4.39 9.26 -1.32
N ASN A 23 -3.37 9.96 -1.82
CA ASN A 23 -3.50 10.89 -2.94
C ASN A 23 -2.67 10.53 -4.18
N ASP A 24 -2.11 9.31 -4.26
CA ASP A 24 -1.26 8.84 -5.37
C ASP A 24 -0.01 9.70 -5.65
N ARG A 25 0.32 10.68 -4.78
CA ARG A 25 1.47 11.56 -5.00
C ARG A 25 2.71 11.01 -4.30
N PRO A 26 3.89 11.16 -4.91
CA PRO A 26 5.14 10.92 -4.22
C PRO A 26 5.36 12.03 -3.19
N TYR A 27 5.57 11.60 -1.95
CA TYR A 27 5.96 12.48 -0.85
C TYR A 27 7.43 12.28 -0.53
N PHE A 28 8.10 13.38 -0.20
CA PHE A 28 9.41 13.31 0.41
C PHE A 28 9.24 12.94 1.88
N ASP A 29 9.59 11.72 2.23
CA ASP A 29 9.42 11.18 3.56
C ASP A 29 10.77 10.78 4.17
N VAL A 30 11.08 11.36 5.33
CA VAL A 30 12.29 11.06 6.12
C VAL A 30 11.97 10.05 7.23
N SER A 31 10.75 9.52 7.25
CA SER A 31 10.28 8.57 8.27
C SER A 31 11.14 7.32 8.31
N PHE A 32 11.72 6.87 7.19
CA PHE A 32 12.64 5.72 7.19
C PHE A 32 13.83 5.92 8.14
N ILE A 33 14.48 7.09 8.10
CA ILE A 33 15.61 7.40 8.98
C ILE A 33 15.15 7.52 10.44
N LYS A 34 13.98 8.10 10.68
CA LYS A 34 13.44 8.26 12.04
C LYS A 34 13.00 6.93 12.66
N GLN A 35 12.43 6.04 11.86
CA GLN A 35 11.88 4.77 12.31
C GLN A 35 12.97 3.70 12.44
N TYR A 36 13.99 3.73 11.58
CA TYR A 36 15.09 2.75 11.56
C TYR A 36 16.47 3.42 11.60
N PRO A 37 16.77 4.25 12.62
CA PRO A 37 18.03 5.01 12.67
C PRO A 37 19.27 4.10 12.72
N GLY A 38 19.18 2.97 13.42
CA GLY A 38 20.28 2.00 13.50
C GLY A 38 20.57 1.29 12.18
N LEU A 39 19.53 0.93 11.43
CA LEU A 39 19.68 0.27 10.13
C LEU A 39 20.28 1.23 9.10
N TYR A 40 19.79 2.47 9.08
CA TYR A 40 20.33 3.52 8.21
C TYR A 40 21.79 3.85 8.56
N GLY A 41 22.10 3.99 9.87
CA GLY A 41 23.46 4.21 10.35
C GLY A 41 24.41 3.08 9.98
N LEU A 42 23.98 1.82 10.12
CA LEU A 42 24.76 0.64 9.71
C LEU A 42 25.03 0.65 8.20
N MET A 43 24.05 1.00 7.38
CA MET A 43 24.21 1.12 5.93
C MET A 43 25.27 2.17 5.58
N CYS A 44 25.20 3.37 6.18
CA CYS A 44 26.21 4.41 5.97
C CYS A 44 27.60 3.97 6.44
N PHE A 45 27.70 3.29 7.58
CA PHE A 45 28.95 2.77 8.11
C PHE A 45 29.59 1.74 7.17
N LEU A 46 28.80 0.77 6.69
CA LEU A 46 29.26 -0.22 5.73
C LEU A 46 29.69 0.42 4.41
N PHE A 47 28.98 1.44 3.95
CA PHE A 47 29.36 2.18 2.74
C PHE A 47 30.73 2.86 2.90
N ILE A 48 31.01 3.48 4.06
CA ILE A 48 32.33 4.08 4.35
C ILE A 48 33.42 3.00 4.33
N ILE A 49 33.17 1.83 4.91
CA ILE A 49 34.12 0.71 4.86
C ILE A 49 34.36 0.28 3.41
N THR A 50 33.31 0.14 2.60
CA THR A 50 33.44 -0.18 1.17
C THR A 50 34.27 0.86 0.42
N MET A 51 34.09 2.16 0.70
CA MET A 51 34.91 3.21 0.11
C MET A 51 36.37 3.10 0.54
N GLY A 52 36.64 2.78 1.81
CA GLY A 52 38.00 2.53 2.30
C GLY A 52 38.68 1.37 1.57
N VAL A 53 37.95 0.27 1.31
CA VAL A 53 38.47 -0.89 0.56
C VAL A 53 38.74 -0.54 -0.90
N LEU A 54 37.86 0.22 -1.55
CA LEU A 54 38.06 0.66 -2.93
C LEU A 54 39.29 1.56 -3.08
N LEU A 55 39.53 2.47 -2.13
CA LEU A 55 40.71 3.35 -2.15
C LEU A 55 42.02 2.60 -1.84
N TYR A 56 41.95 1.55 -1.03
CA TYR A 56 43.12 0.71 -0.72
C TYR A 56 43.52 -0.19 -1.89
N SER A 57 42.56 -0.62 -2.71
CA SER A 57 42.80 -1.56 -3.79
C SER A 57 43.41 -0.86 -5.01
N SER A 58 44.52 -1.41 -5.51
CA SER A 58 45.13 -0.98 -6.78
C SER A 58 44.34 -1.40 -8.02
N SER A 59 43.30 -2.23 -7.86
CA SER A 59 42.49 -2.75 -8.97
C SER A 59 41.34 -1.83 -9.37
N PHE A 60 40.95 -0.88 -8.52
CA PHE A 60 39.84 0.04 -8.75
C PHE A 60 40.35 1.47 -8.91
N GLY A 61 39.86 2.17 -9.92
CA GLY A 61 40.24 3.54 -10.21
C GLY A 61 39.24 4.57 -9.68
N THR A 62 39.46 5.83 -10.08
CA THR A 62 38.60 6.95 -9.71
C THR A 62 37.18 6.83 -10.27
N ILE A 63 37.01 6.14 -11.40
CA ILE A 63 35.69 5.99 -12.05
C ILE A 63 34.80 5.08 -11.21
N GLU A 64 35.31 3.95 -10.73
CA GLU A 64 34.56 2.99 -9.92
C GLU A 64 34.12 3.60 -8.59
N TYR A 65 34.97 4.42 -7.98
CA TYR A 65 34.62 5.21 -6.80
C TYR A 65 33.43 6.13 -7.09
N ILE A 66 33.48 6.92 -8.17
CA ILE A 66 32.39 7.83 -8.55
C ILE A 66 31.11 7.05 -8.82
N VAL A 67 31.19 5.93 -9.55
CA VAL A 67 30.02 5.08 -9.85
C VAL A 67 29.40 4.54 -8.58
N CYS A 68 30.20 4.04 -7.63
CA CYS A 68 29.69 3.58 -6.34
C CYS A 68 29.01 4.70 -5.54
N CYS A 69 29.59 5.90 -5.51
CA CYS A 69 28.96 7.06 -4.86
C CYS A 69 27.63 7.44 -5.53
N VAL A 70 27.57 7.44 -6.87
CA VAL A 70 26.35 7.76 -7.62
C VAL A 70 25.27 6.71 -7.36
N ILE A 71 25.59 5.42 -7.42
CA ILE A 71 24.63 4.34 -7.12
C ILE A 71 24.13 4.48 -5.68
N PHE A 72 25.03 4.68 -4.71
CA PHE A 72 24.63 4.85 -3.32
C PHE A 72 23.72 6.06 -3.14
N ALA A 73 24.04 7.20 -3.78
CA ALA A 73 23.21 8.40 -3.72
C ALA A 73 21.83 8.17 -4.35
N ILE A 74 21.74 7.49 -5.49
CA ILE A 74 20.46 7.15 -6.15
C ILE A 74 19.64 6.20 -5.27
N CYS A 75 20.24 5.11 -4.78
CA CYS A 75 19.56 4.16 -3.89
C CYS A 75 19.08 4.83 -2.60
N ASN A 76 19.90 5.72 -2.02
CA ASN A 76 19.50 6.51 -0.86
C ASN A 76 18.36 7.47 -1.20
N PHE A 77 18.43 8.14 -2.36
CA PHE A 77 17.39 9.04 -2.83
C PHE A 77 16.03 8.34 -2.89
N PHE A 78 15.98 7.09 -3.38
CA PHE A 78 14.74 6.30 -3.43
C PHE A 78 14.14 6.00 -2.05
N PHE A 79 14.93 5.87 -0.98
CA PHE A 79 14.39 5.69 0.37
C PHE A 79 13.57 6.89 0.87
N PHE A 80 13.76 8.07 0.27
CA PHE A 80 13.00 9.27 0.65
C PHE A 80 11.69 9.43 -0.10
N PHE A 81 11.38 8.57 -1.07
CA PHE A 81 10.12 8.66 -1.80
C PHE A 81 9.14 7.62 -1.30
N HIS A 82 8.07 8.09 -0.66
CA HIS A 82 6.93 7.28 -0.32
C HIS A 82 5.74 7.66 -1.20
N ILE A 83 5.04 6.67 -1.76
CA ILE A 83 3.79 6.89 -2.51
C ILE A 83 2.69 6.19 -1.73
N ASN A 84 1.62 6.93 -1.43
CA ASN A 84 0.43 6.36 -0.80
C ASN A 84 -0.69 6.23 -1.85
N PRO A 85 -0.83 5.06 -2.51
CA PRO A 85 -1.76 4.88 -3.62
C PRO A 85 -3.22 4.91 -3.15
N SER A 86 -4.10 5.55 -3.93
CA SER A 86 -5.53 5.62 -3.63
C SER A 86 -6.25 4.32 -3.93
N TYR A 87 -7.22 3.96 -3.08
CA TYR A 87 -8.03 2.77 -3.24
C TYR A 87 -9.14 2.94 -4.28
N LYS A 88 -9.31 1.93 -5.16
CA LYS A 88 -10.34 1.94 -6.22
C LYS A 88 -10.99 0.57 -6.34
N VAL A 89 -12.31 0.54 -6.52
CA VAL A 89 -13.11 -0.71 -6.61
C VAL A 89 -12.63 -1.63 -7.71
N LYS A 90 -12.27 -1.06 -8.87
CA LYS A 90 -11.74 -1.79 -10.03
C LYS A 90 -10.44 -2.57 -9.76
N ASP A 91 -9.76 -2.26 -8.67
CA ASP A 91 -8.46 -2.81 -8.31
C ASP A 91 -8.58 -3.85 -7.17
N ILE A 92 -9.78 -4.09 -6.60
CA ILE A 92 -10.02 -5.02 -5.47
C ILE A 92 -9.60 -6.47 -5.79
N ASP A 93 -9.79 -6.93 -7.03
CA ASP A 93 -9.53 -8.33 -7.43
C ASP A 93 -8.45 -8.46 -8.52
N LYS A 94 -7.72 -7.38 -8.80
CA LYS A 94 -6.52 -7.43 -9.64
C LYS A 94 -5.32 -7.66 -8.75
N GLY A 95 -4.45 -8.60 -9.13
CA GLY A 95 -3.16 -8.83 -8.45
C GLY A 95 -2.45 -7.49 -8.24
N ALA A 96 -2.42 -7.02 -7.00
CA ALA A 96 -2.21 -5.62 -6.72
C ALA A 96 -0.71 -5.32 -6.62
N LEU A 97 -0.02 -5.36 -7.77
CA LEU A 97 1.38 -4.90 -7.92
C LEU A 97 1.60 -3.49 -7.33
N LYS A 98 0.56 -2.65 -7.35
CA LYS A 98 0.55 -1.31 -6.73
C LYS A 98 0.59 -1.33 -5.19
N ASN A 99 0.01 -2.35 -4.57
CA ASN A 99 -0.06 -2.47 -3.12
C ASN A 99 1.14 -3.19 -2.51
N CYS A 100 1.83 -4.03 -3.29
CA CYS A 100 3.15 -4.54 -2.90
C CYS A 100 4.17 -3.41 -2.64
N TYR A 101 3.99 -2.23 -3.25
CA TYR A 101 4.85 -1.07 -3.04
C TYR A 101 4.69 -0.43 -1.66
N THR A 102 3.52 -0.55 -1.05
CA THR A 102 3.19 0.06 0.25
C THR A 102 3.13 -0.97 1.38
N GLY A 103 3.06 -2.26 1.04
CA GLY A 103 2.90 -3.35 2.01
C GLY A 103 1.46 -3.54 2.52
N ASP A 104 0.56 -2.60 2.23
CA ASP A 104 -0.87 -2.71 2.52
C ASP A 104 -1.52 -3.72 1.57
N TRP A 105 -2.30 -4.69 2.07
CA TRP A 105 -3.08 -5.59 1.23
C TRP A 105 -4.52 -5.06 1.08
N TYR A 106 -4.94 -4.75 -0.16
CA TYR A 106 -6.32 -4.35 -0.47
C TYR A 106 -7.39 -5.31 0.09
N MET A 107 -7.04 -6.60 0.22
CA MET A 107 -7.95 -7.63 0.73
C MET A 107 -8.23 -7.52 2.22
N GLU A 108 -7.44 -6.75 2.97
CA GLU A 108 -7.54 -6.61 4.43
C GLU A 108 -8.21 -5.29 4.86
N VAL A 109 -8.66 -4.46 3.90
CA VAL A 109 -9.34 -3.21 4.23
C VAL A 109 -10.73 -3.53 4.79
N HIS A 110 -10.93 -3.22 6.07
CA HIS A 110 -12.19 -3.42 6.77
C HIS A 110 -13.25 -2.44 6.31
N VAL A 111 -14.45 -2.95 6.12
CA VAL A 111 -15.64 -2.15 5.83
C VAL A 111 -16.25 -1.70 7.16
N ARG A 112 -16.68 -0.43 7.23
CA ARG A 112 -17.34 0.10 8.42
C ARG A 112 -18.67 -0.61 8.69
N GLU A 113 -18.96 -0.91 9.94
CA GLU A 113 -20.21 -1.56 10.35
C GLU A 113 -21.46 -0.78 9.90
N ALA A 114 -21.42 0.55 9.98
CA ALA A 114 -22.51 1.41 9.51
C ALA A 114 -22.83 1.19 8.02
N PHE A 115 -21.80 0.99 7.19
CA PHE A 115 -21.98 0.73 5.77
C PHE A 115 -22.54 -0.68 5.53
N ILE A 116 -22.06 -1.69 6.27
CA ILE A 116 -22.61 -3.06 6.22
C ILE A 116 -24.10 -3.05 6.55
N GLN A 117 -24.49 -2.35 7.62
CA GLN A 117 -25.91 -2.20 8.00
C GLN A 117 -26.71 -1.47 6.91
N SER A 118 -26.14 -0.42 6.30
CA SER A 118 -26.80 0.29 5.19
C SER A 118 -27.01 -0.60 3.96
N LEU A 119 -26.06 -1.50 3.66
CA LEU A 119 -26.18 -2.47 2.58
C LEU A 119 -27.25 -3.53 2.86
N LEU A 120 -27.34 -4.00 4.10
CA LEU A 120 -28.35 -4.99 4.52
C LEU A 120 -29.77 -4.38 4.54
N ALA A 121 -29.90 -3.12 4.96
CA ALA A 121 -31.17 -2.39 4.99
C ALA A 121 -31.61 -1.89 3.61
N GLY A 122 -30.65 -1.61 2.71
CA GLY A 122 -30.91 -1.10 1.36
C GLY A 122 -31.51 -2.15 0.41
N ASN A 123 -31.95 -1.71 -0.76
CA ASN A 123 -32.46 -2.57 -1.83
C ASN A 123 -31.40 -2.89 -2.90
N VAL A 124 -30.13 -2.60 -2.61
CA VAL A 124 -29.06 -2.79 -3.59
C VAL A 124 -28.76 -4.28 -3.75
N LEU A 125 -28.76 -5.04 -2.65
CA LEU A 125 -28.49 -6.48 -2.60
C LEU A 125 -29.79 -7.31 -2.69
N SER A 126 -29.75 -8.44 -3.39
CA SER A 126 -30.80 -9.47 -3.37
C SER A 126 -30.90 -10.14 -1.98
N ASP A 127 -32.06 -10.71 -1.64
CA ASP A 127 -32.27 -11.39 -0.36
C ASP A 127 -31.30 -12.56 -0.13
N GLU A 128 -30.91 -13.26 -1.20
CA GLU A 128 -29.88 -14.31 -1.17
C GLU A 128 -28.49 -13.74 -0.85
N GLU A 129 -28.12 -12.63 -1.50
CA GLU A 129 -26.85 -11.92 -1.28
C GLU A 129 -26.77 -11.39 0.17
N LYS A 130 -27.86 -10.81 0.67
CA LYS A 130 -27.98 -10.33 2.07
C LYS A 130 -27.81 -11.46 3.07
N THR A 131 -28.44 -12.60 2.82
CA THR A 131 -28.34 -13.77 3.70
C THR A 131 -26.90 -14.30 3.74
N ARG A 132 -26.25 -14.39 2.57
CA ARG A 132 -24.85 -14.81 2.47
C ARG A 132 -23.91 -13.84 3.15
N LEU A 133 -24.10 -12.53 2.94
CA LEU A 133 -23.29 -11.48 3.56
C LEU A 133 -23.44 -11.49 5.08
N LYS A 134 -24.67 -11.59 5.57
CA LYS A 134 -24.96 -11.71 7.01
C LYS A 134 -24.30 -12.94 7.62
N SER A 135 -24.37 -14.11 6.97
CA SER A 135 -23.68 -15.31 7.45
C SER A 135 -22.16 -15.14 7.54
N GLN A 136 -21.55 -14.43 6.59
CA GLN A 136 -20.11 -14.14 6.64
C GLN A 136 -19.78 -13.16 7.77
N TYR A 137 -20.59 -12.13 7.96
CA TYR A 137 -20.46 -11.18 9.05
C TYR A 137 -20.59 -11.86 10.41
N ASP A 138 -21.62 -12.69 10.63
CA ASP A 138 -21.85 -13.39 11.90
C ASP A 138 -20.71 -14.36 12.25
N LYS A 139 -20.01 -14.92 11.24
CA LYS A 139 -18.87 -15.82 11.45
C LYS A 139 -17.56 -15.10 11.73
N LYS A 140 -17.30 -13.99 11.04
CA LYS A 140 -16.01 -13.28 11.11
C LYS A 140 -16.02 -12.13 12.10
N GLY A 141 -17.18 -11.51 12.34
CA GLY A 141 -17.33 -10.25 13.08
C GLY A 141 -16.97 -9.00 12.26
N TYR A 142 -16.41 -9.17 11.06
CA TYR A 142 -16.02 -8.09 10.16
C TYR A 142 -16.14 -8.54 8.71
N LEU A 143 -16.17 -7.57 7.79
CA LEU A 143 -16.20 -7.82 6.35
C LEU A 143 -15.12 -6.98 5.66
N TYR A 144 -14.53 -7.57 4.62
CA TYR A 144 -13.61 -6.88 3.73
C TYR A 144 -14.34 -6.39 2.47
N PHE A 145 -13.80 -5.33 1.84
CA PHE A 145 -14.31 -4.87 0.55
C PHE A 145 -14.31 -5.99 -0.52
N ALA A 146 -13.33 -6.89 -0.45
CA ALA A 146 -13.24 -8.05 -1.33
C ALA A 146 -14.38 -9.07 -1.12
N ASP A 147 -14.84 -9.27 0.11
CA ASP A 147 -15.94 -10.20 0.41
C ASP A 147 -17.25 -9.70 -0.25
N ILE A 148 -17.51 -8.39 -0.20
CA ILE A 148 -18.69 -7.77 -0.80
C ILE A 148 -18.58 -7.75 -2.34
N TYR A 149 -17.41 -7.39 -2.86
CA TYR A 149 -17.17 -7.34 -4.31
C TYR A 149 -17.37 -8.71 -4.98
N ARG A 150 -16.98 -9.79 -4.29
CA ARG A 150 -17.12 -11.18 -4.76
C ARG A 150 -18.54 -11.74 -4.70
N LEU A 151 -19.52 -11.03 -4.12
CA LEU A 151 -20.91 -11.50 -4.12
C LEU A 151 -21.52 -11.56 -5.53
N ARG A 152 -21.06 -10.69 -6.44
CA ARG A 152 -21.61 -10.49 -7.79
C ARG A 152 -20.70 -10.92 -8.93
N ARG A 153 -19.62 -11.61 -8.61
CA ARG A 153 -18.66 -12.10 -9.59
C ARG A 153 -18.65 -13.61 -9.59
#